data_AF-A0A350PH03-F1
#
_entry.id   AF-A0A350PH03-F1
#
_cell.length_a   1.000
_cell.length_b   1.000
_cell.length_c   1.000
_cell.angle_alpha   90.00
_cell.angle_beta   90.00
_cell.angle_gamma   90.00
#
_symmetry.space_group_name_H-M   'P 1'
#
loop_
_entity.id
_entity.type
_entity.pdbx_description
1 polymer ?
#
loop_
_entity_poly.entity_id
_entity_poly.type
_entity_poly.pdbx_seq_one_letter_code
_entity_poly.pdbx_strand_id
1 'polypeptide(L)'
;QDNAKNMPEVDEYLYYAVDMKLNSIEMTEKGREFITKKGEDPDFFIIPDLGAETSDIEEEIKQLEKEKIEEVKQKDLSDEYKEKKIEEAKEEVRQEREQRFNELHRLFAERGDRIHTVNQLLKAYTLFEKEDEYIVQDGKVQIIDEHTGRVLSGRRYSDGLHQAIEAKEQVKVEASTQTYATITLQNYFRMYHKLSGMTGTAETEEGEF
;
A
#
# COMPACT_ATOMS: atom_id res chain seq x y z
N GLN A 1 29.87 -24.74 9.57
CA GLN A 1 30.40 -23.51 8.93
C GLN A 1 30.10 -23.47 7.43
N ASP A 2 29.84 -24.61 6.78
CA ASP A 2 29.52 -24.65 5.34
C ASP A 2 28.07 -24.26 4.97
N ASN A 3 27.09 -24.44 5.86
CA ASN A 3 25.68 -24.11 5.55
C ASN A 3 25.44 -22.65 5.18
N ALA A 4 26.19 -21.70 5.77
CA ALA A 4 26.06 -20.29 5.43
C ALA A 4 26.76 -19.91 4.12
N LYS A 5 27.74 -20.72 3.68
CA LYS A 5 28.56 -20.44 2.50
C LYS A 5 27.86 -20.87 1.21
N ASN A 6 27.06 -21.93 1.27
CA ASN A 6 26.33 -22.46 0.12
C ASN A 6 24.84 -22.03 0.11
N MET A 7 24.40 -21.24 1.09
CA MET A 7 23.05 -20.68 1.14
C MET A 7 22.67 -19.94 -0.17
N PRO A 8 23.56 -19.13 -0.78
CA PRO A 8 23.25 -18.46 -2.05
C PRO A 8 23.02 -19.41 -3.23
N GLU A 9 23.64 -20.59 -3.24
CA GLU A 9 23.45 -21.60 -4.30
C GLU A 9 22.08 -22.29 -4.16
N VAL A 10 21.56 -22.41 -2.95
CA VAL A 10 20.25 -23.00 -2.69
C VAL A 10 19.13 -22.00 -2.99
N ASP A 11 19.34 -20.73 -2.64
CA ASP A 11 18.38 -19.65 -2.87
C ASP A 11 18.01 -19.48 -4.35
N GLU A 12 18.94 -19.79 -5.27
CA GLU A 12 18.71 -19.78 -6.72
C GLU A 12 17.58 -20.74 -7.16
N TYR A 13 17.37 -21.84 -6.43
CA TYR A 13 16.38 -22.86 -6.80
C TYR A 13 15.04 -22.72 -6.06
N LEU A 14 15.00 -21.94 -4.98
CA LEU A 14 13.79 -21.74 -4.19
C LEU A 14 12.84 -20.77 -4.89
N TYR A 15 11.54 -20.85 -4.59
CA TYR A 15 10.56 -19.85 -5.05
C TYR A 15 10.37 -18.75 -4.00
N TYR A 16 10.43 -19.10 -2.73
CA TYR A 16 10.37 -18.17 -1.59
C TYR A 16 11.11 -18.78 -0.40
N ALA A 17 11.55 -17.94 0.51
CA ALA A 17 12.13 -18.29 1.80
C ALA A 17 11.17 -17.86 2.92
N VAL A 18 11.12 -18.64 4.00
CA VAL A 18 10.26 -18.37 5.16
C VAL A 18 11.12 -18.34 6.40
N ASP A 19 11.04 -17.24 7.15
CA ASP A 19 11.57 -17.17 8.52
C ASP A 19 10.40 -17.28 9.50
N MET A 20 10.26 -18.46 10.11
CA MET A 20 9.20 -18.73 11.08
C MET A 20 9.36 -17.93 12.38
N LYS A 21 10.58 -17.50 12.75
CA LYS A 21 10.80 -16.72 13.98
C LYS A 21 10.34 -15.28 13.81
N LEU A 22 10.58 -14.72 12.63
CA LEU A 22 10.14 -13.36 12.28
C LEU A 22 8.76 -13.33 11.64
N ASN A 23 8.17 -14.50 11.36
CA ASN A 23 6.91 -14.65 10.63
C ASN A 23 6.94 -13.81 9.33
N SER A 24 8.08 -13.91 8.64
CA SER A 24 8.37 -13.18 7.41
C SER A 24 8.59 -14.16 6.26
N ILE A 25 8.24 -13.69 5.06
CA ILE A 25 8.39 -14.44 3.82
C ILE A 25 9.03 -13.52 2.83
N GLU A 26 10.04 -14.03 2.15
CA GLU A 26 10.75 -13.33 1.11
C GLU A 26 10.65 -14.12 -0.18
N MET A 27 10.13 -13.48 -1.22
CA MET A 27 10.04 -14.11 -2.53
C MET A 27 11.36 -13.97 -3.27
N THR A 28 11.86 -15.08 -3.81
CA THR A 28 13.09 -15.11 -4.60
C THR A 28 12.85 -14.62 -6.03
N GLU A 29 13.92 -14.44 -6.80
CA GLU A 29 13.86 -14.14 -8.23
C GLU A 29 13.09 -15.19 -9.04
N LYS A 30 13.35 -16.48 -8.79
CA LYS A 30 12.64 -17.58 -9.44
C LYS A 30 11.14 -17.60 -9.09
N GLY A 31 10.79 -17.23 -7.85
CA GLY A 31 9.40 -16.99 -7.42
C GLY A 31 8.71 -15.91 -8.24
N ARG A 32 9.36 -14.74 -8.36
CA ARG A 32 8.88 -13.61 -9.17
C ARG A 32 8.67 -14.03 -10.63
N GLU A 33 9.68 -14.65 -11.24
CA GLU A 33 9.59 -15.14 -12.62
C GLU A 33 8.47 -16.16 -12.83
N PHE A 34 8.25 -17.06 -11.87
CA PHE A 34 7.22 -18.08 -12.00
C PHE A 34 5.81 -17.47 -12.03
N ILE A 35 5.58 -16.47 -11.19
CA ILE A 35 4.30 -15.75 -11.14
C ILE A 35 4.12 -14.91 -12.42
N THR A 36 5.14 -14.19 -12.88
CA THR A 36 5.04 -13.37 -14.11
C THR A 36 4.88 -14.24 -15.37
N LYS A 37 5.55 -15.39 -15.46
CA LYS A 37 5.39 -16.34 -16.57
C LYS A 37 3.98 -16.93 -16.68
N LYS A 38 3.25 -17.03 -15.56
CA LYS A 38 1.88 -17.55 -15.53
C LYS A 38 0.80 -16.49 -15.72
N GLY A 39 1.12 -15.21 -15.53
CA GLY A 39 0.13 -14.13 -15.49
C GLY A 39 0.65 -12.84 -16.12
N GLU A 40 0.46 -12.73 -17.43
CA GLU A 40 0.22 -11.55 -18.29
C GLU A 40 1.08 -10.26 -18.18
N ASP A 41 1.91 -10.04 -17.15
CA ASP A 41 2.72 -8.82 -17.02
C ASP A 41 4.18 -9.10 -16.59
N PRO A 42 5.17 -8.90 -17.47
CA PRO A 42 6.59 -8.99 -17.13
C PRO A 42 7.01 -8.01 -16.03
N ASP A 43 6.34 -6.87 -15.92
CA ASP A 43 6.69 -5.79 -15.01
C ASP A 43 5.94 -5.89 -13.66
N PHE A 44 5.26 -7.02 -13.41
CA PHE A 44 4.42 -7.21 -12.23
C PHE A 44 5.15 -6.93 -10.90
N PHE A 45 6.42 -7.31 -10.78
CA PHE A 45 7.25 -7.09 -9.59
C PHE A 45 8.26 -5.95 -9.72
N ILE A 46 8.19 -5.17 -10.82
CA ILE A 46 9.12 -4.08 -11.09
C ILE A 46 8.47 -2.76 -10.67
N ILE A 47 8.95 -2.23 -9.56
CA ILE A 47 8.52 -0.91 -9.08
C ILE A 47 9.33 0.15 -9.84
N PRO A 48 8.68 1.09 -10.53
CA PRO A 48 9.39 2.18 -11.21
C PRO A 48 10.08 3.07 -10.17
N ASP A 49 11.28 3.55 -10.48
CA ASP A 49 11.96 4.54 -9.64
C ASP A 49 11.32 5.91 -9.86
N LEU A 50 10.47 6.30 -8.92
CA LEU A 50 9.76 7.57 -8.97
C LEU A 50 10.72 8.76 -9.12
N GLY A 51 11.92 8.71 -8.53
CA GLY A 51 12.88 9.81 -8.60
C GLY A 51 13.50 9.96 -9.98
N ALA A 52 13.92 8.84 -10.60
CA ALA A 52 14.48 8.84 -11.94
C ALA A 52 13.41 9.22 -12.98
N GLU A 53 12.25 8.56 -12.95
CA GLU A 53 11.21 8.79 -13.95
C GLU A 53 10.59 10.19 -13.85
N THR A 54 10.45 10.76 -12.65
CA THR A 54 9.99 12.16 -12.53
C THR A 54 11.02 13.14 -13.09
N SER A 55 12.31 12.85 -12.96
CA SER A 55 13.37 13.69 -13.52
C SER A 55 13.36 13.64 -15.05
N ASP A 56 13.22 12.46 -15.63
CA ASP A 56 13.12 12.26 -17.08
C ASP A 56 11.89 12.98 -17.66
N ILE A 57 10.73 12.85 -17.01
CA ILE A 57 9.51 13.58 -17.39
C ILE A 57 9.73 15.09 -17.31
N GLU A 58 10.41 15.60 -16.28
CA GLU A 58 10.69 17.04 -16.18
C GLU A 58 11.62 17.54 -17.28
N GLU A 59 12.60 16.74 -17.72
CA GLU A 59 13.47 17.09 -18.84
C GLU A 59 12.70 17.11 -20.17
N GLU A 60 11.88 16.09 -20.44
CA GLU A 60 11.02 16.03 -21.63
C GLU A 60 10.03 17.21 -21.69
N ILE A 61 9.37 17.51 -20.57
CA ILE A 61 8.42 18.62 -20.48
C ILE A 61 9.13 19.97 -20.71
N LYS A 62 10.36 20.15 -20.20
CA LYS A 62 11.15 21.36 -20.48
C LYS A 62 11.52 21.49 -21.94
N GLN A 63 11.79 20.39 -22.64
CA GLN A 63 12.07 20.40 -24.08
C GLN A 63 10.80 20.75 -24.87
N LEU A 64 9.67 20.13 -24.54
CA LEU A 64 8.36 20.41 -25.14
C LEU A 64 7.92 21.86 -24.93
N GLU A 65 8.17 22.44 -23.75
CA GLU A 65 7.89 23.85 -23.47
C GLU A 65 8.67 24.77 -24.42
N LYS A 66 9.97 24.50 -24.60
CA LYS A 66 10.83 25.29 -25.49
C LYS A 66 10.37 25.20 -26.93
N GLU A 67 10.09 23.99 -27.42
CA GLU A 67 9.63 23.76 -28.79
C GLU A 67 8.32 24.48 -29.09
N LYS A 68 7.31 24.37 -28.21
CA LYS A 68 6.03 25.06 -28.38
C LYS A 68 6.18 26.59 -28.35
N ILE A 69 7.03 27.13 -27.47
CA ILE A 69 7.27 28.58 -27.41
C ILE A 69 7.97 29.08 -28.69
N GLU A 70 8.92 28.33 -29.22
CA GLU A 70 9.64 28.67 -30.45
C GLU A 70 8.72 28.63 -31.67
N GLU A 71 7.84 27.63 -31.75
CA GLU A 71 6.83 27.52 -32.81
C GLU A 71 5.85 28.73 -32.81
N VAL A 72 5.42 29.18 -31.62
CA VAL A 72 4.53 30.35 -31.51
C VAL A 72 5.26 31.64 -31.91
N LYS A 73 6.55 31.76 -31.61
CA LYS A 73 7.36 32.94 -31.98
C LYS A 73 7.60 33.05 -33.49
N GLN A 74 7.75 31.93 -34.19
CA GLN A 74 7.97 31.91 -35.65
C GLN A 74 6.72 32.27 -36.47
N LYS A 75 5.52 32.17 -35.88
CA LYS A 75 4.29 32.53 -36.58
C LYS A 75 4.16 34.05 -36.70
N ASP A 76 3.76 34.52 -37.88
CA ASP A 76 3.50 35.94 -38.18
C ASP A 76 2.17 36.39 -37.56
N LEU A 77 2.16 36.61 -36.25
CA LEU A 77 1.05 37.20 -35.48
C LEU A 77 1.47 38.55 -34.86
N SER A 78 0.50 39.38 -34.46
CA SER A 78 0.80 40.55 -33.64
C SER A 78 1.24 40.15 -32.23
N ASP A 79 1.99 41.03 -31.57
CA ASP A 79 2.63 40.75 -30.29
C ASP A 79 1.62 40.35 -29.19
N GLU A 80 0.45 40.99 -29.17
CA GLU A 80 -0.64 40.69 -28.23
C GLU A 80 -1.21 39.27 -28.42
N TYR A 81 -1.34 38.80 -29.67
CA TYR A 81 -1.80 37.44 -29.94
C TYR A 81 -0.71 36.39 -29.68
N LYS A 82 0.58 36.76 -29.81
CA LYS A 82 1.71 35.89 -29.46
C LYS A 82 1.78 35.64 -27.96
N GLU A 83 1.62 36.67 -27.13
CA GLU A 83 1.60 36.52 -25.66
C GLU A 83 0.50 35.56 -25.19
N LYS A 84 -0.72 35.75 -25.70
CA LYS A 84 -1.85 34.87 -25.37
C LYS A 84 -1.59 33.42 -25.80
N LYS A 85 -1.01 33.20 -26.98
CA LYS A 85 -0.69 31.86 -27.47
C LYS A 85 0.44 31.18 -26.69
N ILE A 86 1.42 31.95 -26.21
CA ILE A 86 2.48 31.44 -25.33
C ILE A 86 1.90 31.02 -23.98
N GLU A 87 0.95 31.78 -23.43
CA GLU A 87 0.28 31.44 -22.18
C GLU A 87 -0.56 30.16 -22.32
N GLU A 88 -1.34 30.03 -23.40
CA GLU A 88 -2.08 28.80 -23.74
C GLU A 88 -1.13 27.59 -23.88
N ALA A 89 -0.01 27.74 -24.59
CA ALA A 89 0.96 26.67 -24.77
C ALA A 89 1.62 26.23 -23.46
N LYS A 90 1.93 27.18 -22.56
CA LYS A 90 2.48 26.87 -21.23
C LYS A 90 1.46 26.12 -20.37
N GLU A 91 0.20 26.51 -20.43
CA GLU A 91 -0.86 25.84 -19.68
C GLU A 91 -1.09 24.42 -20.17
N GLU A 92 -1.08 24.18 -21.50
CA GLU A 92 -1.14 22.83 -22.05
C GLU A 92 0.03 21.95 -21.58
N VAL A 93 1.26 22.48 -21.62
CA VAL A 93 2.46 21.75 -21.17
C VAL A 93 2.39 21.45 -19.67
N ARG A 94 1.86 22.39 -18.87
CA ARG A 94 1.65 22.18 -17.44
C ARG A 94 0.62 21.07 -17.18
N GLN A 95 -0.49 21.06 -17.91
CA GLN A 95 -1.51 20.03 -17.79
C GLN A 95 -0.96 18.65 -18.19
N GLU A 96 -0.18 18.58 -19.27
CA GLU A 96 0.48 17.35 -19.70
C GLU A 96 1.47 16.85 -18.63
N ARG A 97 2.26 17.75 -18.03
CA ARG A 97 3.13 17.42 -16.89
C ARG A 97 2.32 16.82 -15.74
N GLU A 98 1.25 17.49 -15.32
CA GLU A 98 0.42 17.01 -14.20
C GLU A 98 -0.22 15.65 -14.51
N GLN A 99 -0.67 15.42 -15.74
CA GLN A 99 -1.22 14.13 -16.16
C GLN A 99 -0.19 13.00 -16.10
N ARG A 100 1.00 13.21 -16.69
CA ARG A 100 2.08 12.20 -16.68
C ARG A 100 2.54 11.90 -15.26
N PHE A 101 2.68 12.92 -14.41
CA PHE A 101 3.02 12.74 -13.00
C PHE A 101 1.95 11.94 -12.26
N ASN A 102 0.67 12.28 -12.42
CA ASN A 102 -0.43 11.57 -11.77
C ASN A 102 -0.52 10.11 -12.23
N GLU A 103 -0.30 9.85 -13.52
CA GLU A 103 -0.25 8.50 -14.06
C GLU A 103 0.90 7.68 -13.46
N LEU A 104 2.10 8.26 -13.39
CA LEU A 104 3.25 7.60 -12.78
C LEU A 104 3.01 7.25 -11.31
N HIS A 105 2.45 8.19 -10.52
CA HIS A 105 2.11 7.94 -9.12
C HIS A 105 1.04 6.86 -8.97
N ARG A 106 0.04 6.85 -9.86
CA ARG A 106 -1.00 5.80 -9.87
C ARG A 106 -0.38 4.43 -10.14
N LEU A 107 0.47 4.32 -11.16
CA LEU A 107 1.15 3.06 -11.51
C LEU A 107 2.05 2.57 -10.38
N PHE A 108 2.81 3.48 -9.74
CA PHE A 108 3.64 3.16 -8.59
C PHE A 108 2.80 2.62 -7.42
N ALA A 109 1.71 3.31 -7.06
CA ALA A 109 0.82 2.89 -5.98
C ALA A 109 0.18 1.53 -6.28
N GLU A 110 -0.37 1.35 -7.48
CA GLU A 110 -1.02 0.11 -7.89
C GLU A 110 -0.06 -1.08 -7.88
N ARG A 111 1.18 -0.90 -8.39
CA ARG A 111 2.21 -1.95 -8.35
C ARG A 111 2.62 -2.28 -6.92
N GLY A 112 2.78 -1.27 -6.07
CA GLY A 112 3.08 -1.45 -4.64
C GLY A 112 2.00 -2.27 -3.93
N ASP A 113 0.74 -1.91 -4.11
CA ASP A 113 -0.41 -2.60 -3.51
C ASP A 113 -0.53 -4.06 -3.99
N ARG A 114 -0.26 -4.31 -5.27
CA ARG A 114 -0.25 -5.68 -5.83
C ARG A 114 0.84 -6.54 -5.20
N ILE A 115 2.07 -6.03 -5.10
CA ILE A 115 3.19 -6.76 -4.48
C ILE A 115 2.86 -7.05 -3.01
N HIS A 116 2.35 -6.06 -2.29
CA HIS A 116 1.88 -6.24 -0.91
C HIS A 116 0.84 -7.36 -0.81
N THR A 117 -0.18 -7.33 -1.67
CA THR A 117 -1.25 -8.33 -1.70
C THR A 117 -0.71 -9.75 -1.96
N VAL A 118 0.24 -9.92 -2.88
CA VAL A 118 0.87 -11.22 -3.17
C VAL A 118 1.67 -11.73 -1.97
N ASN A 119 2.42 -10.85 -1.30
CA ASN A 119 3.16 -11.23 -0.09
C ASN A 119 2.21 -11.65 1.04
N GLN A 120 1.10 -10.94 1.24
CA GLN A 120 0.10 -11.31 2.25
C GLN A 120 -0.60 -12.63 1.91
N LEU A 121 -0.85 -12.92 0.63
CA LEU A 121 -1.34 -14.22 0.18
C LEU A 121 -0.33 -15.33 0.46
N LEU A 122 0.93 -15.16 0.05
CA LEU A 122 2.00 -16.13 0.36
C LEU A 122 2.08 -16.40 1.87
N LYS A 123 1.95 -15.35 2.70
CA LYS A 123 1.87 -15.45 4.16
C LYS A 123 0.69 -16.26 4.63
N ALA A 124 -0.52 -15.95 4.16
CA ALA A 124 -1.73 -16.71 4.49
C ALA A 124 -1.64 -18.19 4.09
N TYR A 125 -0.99 -18.51 2.96
CA TYR A 125 -0.88 -19.89 2.47
C TYR A 125 0.16 -20.75 3.20
N THR A 126 1.19 -20.13 3.76
CA THR A 126 2.35 -20.86 4.30
C THR A 126 2.47 -20.82 5.82
N LEU A 127 2.01 -19.74 6.46
CA LEU A 127 2.19 -19.50 7.90
C LEU A 127 0.89 -19.55 8.70
N PHE A 128 -0.26 -19.68 8.03
CA PHE A 128 -1.56 -19.74 8.69
C PHE A 128 -2.29 -20.97 8.19
N GLU A 129 -2.61 -21.89 9.08
CA GLU A 129 -3.35 -23.11 8.83
C GLU A 129 -4.77 -23.02 9.39
N LYS A 130 -5.67 -23.71 8.70
CA LYS A 130 -7.05 -23.82 9.14
C LYS A 130 -7.12 -24.82 10.28
N GLU A 131 -7.96 -24.55 11.28
CA GLU A 131 -8.14 -25.33 12.51
C GLU A 131 -7.01 -25.18 13.55
N ASP A 132 -5.94 -24.43 13.24
CA ASP A 132 -4.89 -24.10 14.20
C ASP A 132 -4.90 -22.59 14.53
N GLU A 133 -4.64 -21.71 13.56
CA GLU A 133 -4.67 -20.26 13.77
C GLU A 133 -6.06 -19.63 13.56
N TYR A 134 -6.89 -20.22 12.69
CA TYR A 134 -8.23 -19.72 12.38
C TYR A 134 -9.21 -20.83 12.02
N ILE A 135 -10.50 -20.54 12.18
CA ILE A 135 -11.59 -21.37 11.65
C ILE A 135 -12.42 -20.58 10.62
N VAL A 136 -13.12 -21.31 9.77
CA VAL A 136 -14.13 -20.74 8.86
C VAL A 136 -15.50 -21.18 9.34
N GLN A 137 -16.31 -20.25 9.81
CA GLN A 137 -17.67 -20.49 10.29
C GLN A 137 -18.62 -19.43 9.71
N ASP A 138 -19.81 -19.85 9.28
CA ASP A 138 -20.82 -18.97 8.65
C ASP A 138 -20.30 -18.17 7.45
N GLY A 139 -19.34 -18.75 6.71
CA GLY A 139 -18.66 -18.06 5.62
C GLY A 139 -17.88 -16.84 6.08
N LYS A 140 -17.29 -16.88 7.28
CA LYS A 140 -16.39 -15.87 7.83
C LYS A 140 -15.18 -16.52 8.48
N VAL A 141 -14.03 -15.87 8.34
CA VAL A 141 -12.79 -16.28 9.02
C VAL A 141 -12.83 -15.75 10.46
N GLN A 142 -12.62 -16.64 11.43
CA GLN A 142 -12.56 -16.29 12.86
C GLN A 142 -11.23 -16.77 13.44
N ILE A 143 -10.56 -15.87 14.18
CA ILE A 143 -9.24 -16.13 14.75
C ILE A 143 -9.38 -17.03 15.98
N ILE A 144 -8.48 -17.99 16.13
CA ILE A 144 -8.37 -18.80 17.35
C ILE A 144 -7.27 -18.20 18.24
N ASP A 145 -7.54 -18.15 19.54
CA ASP A 145 -6.53 -17.82 20.54
C ASP A 145 -5.57 -19.01 20.72
N GLU A 146 -4.29 -18.82 20.40
CA GLU A 146 -3.21 -19.81 20.50
C GLU A 146 -3.12 -20.47 21.90
N HIS A 147 -3.43 -19.73 22.97
CA HIS A 147 -3.26 -20.26 24.34
C HIS A 147 -4.50 -21.01 24.83
N THR A 148 -5.68 -20.62 24.37
CA THR A 148 -6.96 -21.09 24.94
C THR A 148 -7.81 -21.90 23.98
N GLY A 149 -7.48 -21.92 22.68
CA GLY A 149 -8.28 -22.52 21.62
C GLY A 149 -9.66 -21.85 21.45
N ARG A 150 -9.87 -20.68 22.06
CA ARG A 150 -11.15 -19.97 21.99
C ARG A 150 -11.25 -19.18 20.70
N VAL A 151 -12.46 -19.18 20.14
CA VAL A 151 -12.78 -18.41 18.95
C VAL A 151 -12.97 -16.93 19.31
N LEU A 152 -12.12 -16.08 18.75
CA LEU A 152 -12.14 -14.63 18.92
C LEU A 152 -13.00 -13.98 17.85
N SER A 153 -14.33 -14.01 18.04
CA SER A 153 -15.29 -13.40 17.12
C SER A 153 -15.07 -11.89 16.98
N GLY A 154 -15.07 -11.39 15.75
CA GLY A 154 -14.96 -9.96 15.45
C GLY A 154 -13.53 -9.40 15.43
N ARG A 155 -12.51 -10.22 15.76
CA ARG A 155 -11.11 -9.83 15.57
C ARG A 155 -10.66 -10.14 14.15
N ARG A 156 -9.82 -9.26 13.60
CA ARG A 156 -9.22 -9.40 12.27
C ARG A 156 -7.71 -9.25 12.35
N TYR A 157 -7.00 -9.95 11.46
CA TYR A 157 -5.58 -9.70 11.25
C TYR A 157 -5.38 -8.35 10.57
N SER A 158 -4.29 -7.68 10.90
CA SER A 158 -3.94 -6.37 10.35
C SER A 158 -3.27 -6.50 8.97
N ASP A 159 -3.01 -5.34 8.34
CA ASP A 159 -2.13 -5.24 7.17
C ASP A 159 -2.60 -6.02 5.93
N GLY A 160 -3.91 -6.23 5.77
CA GLY A 160 -4.46 -6.97 4.63
C GLY A 160 -4.39 -8.50 4.76
N LEU A 161 -3.77 -9.03 5.83
CA LEU A 161 -3.61 -10.47 6.03
C LEU A 161 -4.95 -11.20 6.20
N HIS A 162 -5.93 -10.56 6.86
CA HIS A 162 -7.23 -11.18 7.05
C HIS A 162 -7.96 -11.35 5.71
N GLN A 163 -7.89 -10.35 4.84
CA GLN A 163 -8.43 -10.43 3.47
C GLN A 163 -7.72 -11.51 2.66
N ALA A 164 -6.40 -11.68 2.84
CA ALA A 164 -5.66 -12.74 2.20
C ALA A 164 -6.11 -14.14 2.65
N ILE A 165 -6.40 -14.33 3.95
CA ILE A 165 -6.95 -15.59 4.47
C ILE A 165 -8.39 -15.82 3.98
N GLU A 166 -9.23 -14.77 3.96
CA GLU A 166 -10.58 -14.84 3.38
C GLU A 166 -10.52 -15.28 1.90
N ALA A 167 -9.60 -14.71 1.12
CA ALA A 167 -9.39 -15.08 -0.27
C ALA A 167 -8.86 -16.52 -0.43
N LYS A 168 -7.91 -16.93 0.42
CA LYS A 168 -7.38 -18.30 0.48
C LYS A 168 -8.49 -19.33 0.68
N GLU A 169 -9.40 -19.07 1.62
CA GLU A 169 -10.50 -19.98 1.96
C GLU A 169 -11.72 -19.84 1.03
N GLN A 170 -11.61 -19.03 -0.04
CA GLN A 170 -12.70 -18.76 -0.98
C GLN A 170 -13.95 -18.16 -0.30
N VAL A 171 -13.73 -17.40 0.76
CA VAL A 171 -14.76 -16.70 1.51
C VAL A 171 -14.95 -15.29 0.92
N LYS A 172 -16.14 -14.70 1.12
CA LYS A 172 -16.39 -13.32 0.72
C LYS A 172 -15.44 -12.39 1.48
N VAL A 173 -14.52 -11.76 0.74
CA VAL A 173 -13.61 -10.75 1.27
C VAL A 173 -14.42 -9.52 1.68
N GLU A 174 -14.34 -9.14 2.95
CA GLU A 174 -14.96 -7.90 3.43
C GLU A 174 -13.94 -6.76 3.41
N ALA A 175 -14.41 -5.56 3.09
CA ALA A 175 -13.56 -4.37 3.11
C ALA A 175 -12.99 -4.13 4.52
N SER A 176 -11.71 -3.75 4.59
CA SER A 176 -11.11 -3.29 5.84
C SER A 176 -11.78 -1.99 6.29
N THR A 177 -12.32 -1.97 7.51
CA THR A 177 -12.67 -0.71 8.16
C THR A 177 -11.39 -0.07 8.70
N GLN A 178 -10.99 1.06 8.13
CA GLN A 178 -9.82 1.80 8.60
C GLN A 178 -10.23 2.82 9.67
N THR A 179 -9.61 2.74 10.84
CA THR A 179 -9.78 3.75 11.89
C THR A 179 -8.92 4.97 11.56
N TYR A 180 -9.55 6.06 11.10
CA TYR A 180 -8.83 7.30 10.76
C TYR A 180 -8.31 8.07 11.98
N ALA A 181 -9.05 8.02 13.09
CA ALA A 181 -8.69 8.71 14.32
C ALA A 181 -9.14 7.89 15.52
N THR A 182 -8.33 7.88 16.57
CA THR A 182 -8.68 7.28 17.86
C THR A 182 -8.31 8.24 18.96
N ILE A 183 -9.22 8.46 19.89
CA ILE A 183 -8.96 9.20 21.11
C ILE A 183 -9.66 8.51 22.27
N THR A 184 -8.95 8.32 23.37
CA THR A 184 -9.55 7.85 24.62
C THR A 184 -10.41 8.96 25.22
N LEU A 185 -11.52 8.63 25.88
CA LEU A 185 -12.37 9.63 26.56
C LEU A 185 -11.57 10.54 27.51
N GLN A 186 -10.58 9.98 28.23
CA GLN A 186 -9.71 10.75 29.12
C GLN A 186 -8.92 11.83 28.36
N ASN A 187 -8.21 11.47 27.29
CA ASN A 187 -7.47 12.42 26.47
C ASN A 187 -8.38 13.42 25.74
N TYR A 188 -9.57 13.00 25.31
CA TYR A 188 -10.54 13.89 24.68
C TYR A 188 -10.99 14.99 25.65
N PHE A 189 -11.28 14.64 26.90
CA PHE A 189 -11.67 15.64 27.91
C PHE A 189 -10.52 16.53 28.37
N ARG A 190 -9.26 16.04 28.35
CA ARG A 190 -8.07 16.86 28.63
C ARG A 190 -7.81 17.97 27.61
N MET A 191 -8.40 17.90 26.42
CA MET A 191 -8.26 18.96 25.41
C MET A 191 -9.06 20.22 25.72
N TYR A 192 -10.03 20.16 26.65
CA TYR A 192 -10.84 21.31 27.01
C TYR A 192 -10.09 22.24 27.97
N HIS A 193 -10.13 23.56 27.70
CA HIS A 193 -9.54 24.57 28.59
C HIS A 193 -10.17 24.59 29.99
N LYS A 194 -11.42 24.12 30.11
CA LYS A 194 -12.13 23.95 31.37
C LYS A 194 -13.01 22.70 31.26
N LEU A 195 -12.82 21.78 32.19
CA LEU A 195 -13.63 20.58 32.34
C LEU A 195 -14.42 20.67 33.65
N SER A 196 -15.71 20.40 33.60
CA SER A 196 -16.59 20.35 34.78
C SER A 196 -17.65 19.28 34.59
N GLY A 197 -17.94 18.50 35.62
CA GLY A 197 -18.99 17.49 35.62
C GLY A 197 -19.95 17.66 36.80
N MET A 198 -21.11 17.03 36.70
CA MET A 198 -22.08 16.91 37.80
C MET A 198 -22.55 15.46 37.90
N THR A 199 -22.58 14.92 39.12
CA THR A 199 -23.17 13.61 39.40
C THR A 199 -23.51 13.52 40.89
N GLY A 200 -24.50 12.72 41.24
CA GLY A 200 -24.93 12.50 42.63
C GLY A 200 -24.04 11.53 43.41
N THR A 201 -23.03 10.92 42.76
CA THR A 201 -22.21 9.85 43.34
C THR A 201 -20.70 10.04 43.08
N ALA A 202 -20.24 11.27 42.81
CA ALA A 202 -18.84 11.56 42.52
C ALA A 202 -17.90 11.34 43.73
N GLU A 203 -18.43 11.46 44.94
CA GLU A 203 -17.63 11.44 46.17
C GLU A 203 -16.84 10.14 46.35
N THR A 204 -17.35 9.01 45.84
CA THR A 204 -16.65 7.72 45.93
C THR A 204 -15.51 7.55 44.93
N GLU A 205 -15.43 8.39 43.90
CA GLU A 205 -14.45 8.31 42.81
C GLU A 205 -13.57 9.58 42.74
N GLU A 206 -13.55 10.43 43.77
CA GLU A 206 -12.80 11.70 43.81
C GLU A 206 -11.31 11.56 43.47
N GLY A 207 -10.69 10.43 43.83
CA GLY A 207 -9.28 10.16 43.51
C GLY A 207 -8.98 9.89 42.03
N GLU A 208 -9.99 9.66 41.20
CA GLU A 208 -9.85 9.38 39.76
C GLU A 208 -10.09 10.60 38.85
N PHE A 209 -10.65 11.70 39.37
CA PHE A 209 -11.02 12.92 38.62
C PHE A 209 -9.93 14.01 38.57
#